data_AF-A0A5C5G780-F1
#
_entry.id   AF-A0A5C5G780-F1
#
_cell.length_a   1.000
_cell.length_b   1.000
_cell.length_c   1.000
_cell.angle_alpha   90.00
_cell.angle_beta   90.00
_cell.angle_gamma   90.00
#
_symmetry.space_group_name_H-M   'P 1'
#
loop_
_entity.id
_entity.type
_entity.pdbx_description
1 polymer ?
#
loop_
_entity_poly.entity_id
_entity_poly.type
_entity_poly.pdbx_seq_one_letter_code
_entity_poly.pdbx_strand_id
1 'polypeptide(L)'
;LSRFTEVESGRKNDRPELEKALHLARLTGATLVIAKLDRLSRNAALLLTLRDSGVRFVACDMPEANNLTVGIMALVAEQEREAISRRTKEALAAAKARGVKLGNPNGAAALRRAAKGGEALRVTVAGNANDFAMALSPIVRAIQQAGHTSLRALADELNARGMRTRRGGKWHVSNVRNLLGRIS
;
A
#
# COMPACT_ATOMS: atom_id res chain seq x y z
N LEU A 1 10.78 33.15 6.05
CA LEU A 1 10.79 32.11 5.01
C LEU A 1 11.32 30.82 5.62
N SER A 2 10.47 29.79 5.73
CA SER A 2 10.87 28.47 6.26
C SER A 2 11.32 27.58 5.09
N ARG A 3 12.44 26.86 5.25
CA ARG A 3 13.01 25.99 4.21
C ARG A 3 12.98 24.55 4.68
N PHE A 4 12.39 23.68 3.87
CA PHE A 4 12.34 22.24 4.08
C PHE A 4 13.15 21.54 2.99
N THR A 5 14.02 20.60 3.35
CA THR A 5 14.88 19.89 2.39
C THR A 5 14.81 18.40 2.65
N GLU A 6 14.44 17.63 1.64
CA GLU A 6 14.34 16.18 1.71
C GLU A 6 15.42 15.56 0.82
N VAL A 7 16.20 14.61 1.35
CA VAL A 7 17.33 13.97 0.65
C VAL A 7 17.01 12.51 0.28
N GLU A 8 15.76 12.08 0.43
CA GLU A 8 15.39 10.69 0.19
C GLU A 8 15.11 10.37 -1.29
N SER A 9 15.53 9.16 -1.70
CA SER A 9 15.26 8.57 -3.01
C SER A 9 13.75 8.39 -3.24
N GLY A 10 13.26 8.74 -4.43
CA GLY A 10 11.84 8.73 -4.81
C GLY A 10 11.11 7.38 -4.75
N ARG A 11 11.75 6.33 -4.25
CA ARG A 11 11.19 4.99 -4.04
C ARG A 11 10.50 4.83 -2.68
N LYS A 12 10.83 5.65 -1.67
CA LYS A 12 10.14 5.67 -0.37
C LYS A 12 9.07 6.77 -0.37
N ASN A 13 7.90 6.43 0.18
CA ASN A 13 6.75 7.34 0.26
C ASN A 13 6.75 8.18 1.55
N ASP A 14 7.52 7.80 2.56
CA ASP A 14 7.62 8.58 3.80
C ASP A 14 8.42 9.85 3.53
N ARG A 15 7.74 10.99 3.60
CA ARG A 15 8.32 12.33 3.37
C ARG A 15 7.92 13.30 4.48
N PRO A 16 8.50 13.14 5.68
CA PRO A 16 8.13 13.93 6.85
C PRO A 16 8.39 15.43 6.66
N GLU A 17 9.40 15.83 5.87
CA GLU A 17 9.68 17.25 5.65
C GLU A 17 8.64 17.91 4.71
N LEU A 18 8.16 17.18 3.70
CA LEU A 18 7.04 17.64 2.88
C LEU A 18 5.75 17.77 3.69
N GLU A 19 5.44 16.82 4.57
CA GLU A 19 4.25 16.90 5.42
C GLU A 19 4.29 18.12 6.35
N LYS A 20 5.44 18.41 6.97
CA LYS A 20 5.64 19.62 7.78
C LYS A 20 5.44 20.89 6.94
N ALA A 21 5.97 20.91 5.71
CA ALA A 21 5.80 22.04 4.81
C ALA A 21 4.33 22.27 4.43
N LEU A 22 3.60 21.19 4.12
CA LEU A 22 2.17 21.24 3.82
C LEU A 22 1.34 21.69 5.02
N HIS A 23 1.66 21.18 6.21
CA HIS A 23 0.99 21.57 7.44
C HIS A 23 1.18 23.06 7.74
N LEU A 24 2.42 23.55 7.65
CA LEU A 24 2.73 24.97 7.86
C LEU A 24 2.03 25.86 6.82
N ALA A 25 2.03 25.46 5.54
CA ALA A 25 1.37 26.20 4.48
C ALA A 25 -0.15 26.25 4.67
N ARG A 26 -0.78 25.15 5.15
CA ARG A 26 -2.21 25.14 5.52
C ARG A 26 -2.50 26.10 6.67
N LEU A 27 -1.70 26.10 7.73
CA LEU A 27 -1.90 26.98 8.89
C LEU A 27 -1.72 28.46 8.57
N THR A 28 -0.77 28.77 7.68
CA THR A 28 -0.39 30.17 7.38
C THR A 28 -1.05 30.72 6.12
N GLY A 29 -1.71 29.87 5.32
CA GLY A 29 -2.19 30.23 3.98
C GLY A 29 -1.07 30.57 3.00
N ALA A 30 0.18 30.25 3.32
CA ALA A 30 1.34 30.57 2.47
C ALA A 30 1.36 29.70 1.20
N THR A 31 1.97 30.25 0.14
CA THR A 31 2.21 29.49 -1.10
C THR A 31 3.48 28.66 -0.96
N LEU A 32 3.39 27.35 -1.16
CA LEU A 32 4.52 26.44 -1.15
C LEU A 32 5.35 26.59 -2.44
N VAL A 33 6.62 26.96 -2.33
CA VAL A 33 7.52 27.05 -3.49
C VAL A 33 8.34 25.78 -3.61
N ILE A 34 8.23 25.12 -4.75
CA ILE A 34 8.87 23.84 -5.05
C ILE A 34 9.97 24.07 -6.08
N ALA A 35 11.22 23.75 -5.75
CA ALA A 35 12.36 24.02 -6.64
C ALA A 35 12.34 23.19 -7.94
N LYS A 36 11.92 21.92 -7.85
CA LYS A 36 11.87 20.99 -8.99
C LYS A 36 10.75 19.96 -8.82
N LEU A 37 9.76 19.99 -9.71
CA LEU A 37 8.62 19.07 -9.77
C LEU A 37 9.02 17.69 -10.30
N ASP A 38 10.12 17.55 -11.06
CA ASP A 38 10.57 16.24 -11.58
C ASP A 38 10.84 15.19 -10.49
N ARG A 39 11.23 15.64 -9.30
CA ARG A 39 11.49 14.78 -8.13
C ARG A 39 10.24 14.39 -7.33
N LEU A 40 9.13 15.09 -7.61
CA LEU A 40 7.82 14.93 -6.97
C LEU A 40 6.84 14.20 -7.90
N SER A 41 6.89 14.48 -9.20
CA SER A 41 6.03 13.91 -10.25
C SER A 41 6.27 12.44 -10.53
N ARG A 42 7.47 11.91 -10.25
CA ARG A 42 7.75 10.47 -10.31
C ARG A 42 6.95 9.63 -9.31
N ASN A 43 6.27 10.28 -8.36
CA ASN A 43 5.41 9.62 -7.39
C ASN A 43 3.98 10.16 -7.49
N ALA A 44 3.12 9.41 -8.19
CA ALA A 44 1.70 9.74 -8.35
C ALA A 44 0.99 9.99 -7.01
N ALA A 45 1.33 9.23 -5.96
CA ALA A 45 0.73 9.39 -4.63
C ALA A 45 1.02 10.79 -4.05
N LEU A 46 2.19 11.34 -4.34
CA LEU A 46 2.59 12.64 -3.84
C LEU A 46 1.87 13.78 -4.57
N LEU A 47 1.66 13.66 -5.89
CA LEU A 47 0.85 14.62 -6.64
C LEU A 47 -0.61 14.62 -6.14
N LEU A 48 -1.15 13.44 -5.81
CA LEU A 48 -2.46 13.30 -5.19
C LEU A 48 -2.50 13.96 -3.81
N THR A 49 -1.50 13.70 -2.95
CA THR A 49 -1.40 14.36 -1.64
C THR A 49 -1.31 15.88 -1.78
N LEU A 50 -0.55 16.39 -2.74
CA LEU A 50 -0.44 17.83 -3.01
C LEU A 50 -1.77 18.44 -3.47
N ARG A 51 -2.52 17.74 -4.32
CA ARG A 51 -3.87 18.11 -4.74
C ARG A 51 -4.84 18.14 -3.55
N ASP A 52 -4.86 17.07 -2.75
CA ASP A 52 -5.84 16.87 -1.66
C ASP A 52 -5.55 17.75 -0.42
N SER A 53 -4.27 17.98 -0.12
CA SER A 53 -3.73 19.33 -0.18
C SER A 53 -4.60 20.53 0.18
N GLY A 54 -5.19 21.11 -0.86
CA GLY A 54 -5.77 22.46 -0.83
C GLY A 54 -4.74 23.59 -0.73
N VAL A 55 -3.44 23.28 -0.66
CA VAL A 55 -2.36 24.28 -0.54
C VAL A 55 -2.04 24.86 -1.91
N ARG A 56 -1.88 26.19 -1.99
CA ARG A 56 -1.32 26.84 -3.19
C ARG A 56 0.15 26.51 -3.28
N PHE A 57 0.62 26.03 -4.43
CA PHE A 57 2.04 25.82 -4.67
C PHE A 57 2.45 26.33 -6.04
N VAL A 58 3.74 26.62 -6.20
CA VAL A 58 4.37 27.01 -7.47
C VAL A 58 5.63 26.16 -7.65
N ALA A 59 5.76 25.53 -8.81
CA ALA A 59 6.97 24.82 -9.19
C ALA A 59 7.89 25.76 -9.99
N CYS A 60 9.12 25.98 -9.53
CA CYS A 60 10.08 26.86 -10.18
C CYS A 60 10.54 26.35 -11.55
N ASP A 61 10.56 25.03 -11.74
CA ASP A 61 10.89 24.38 -13.03
C ASP A 61 9.70 24.31 -13.99
N MET A 62 8.47 24.45 -13.48
CA MET A 62 7.26 24.49 -14.28
C MET A 62 6.29 25.54 -13.72
N PRO A 63 6.53 26.84 -13.97
CA PRO A 63 5.75 27.93 -13.39
C PRO A 63 4.26 27.90 -13.75
N GLU A 64 3.94 27.31 -14.92
CA GLU A 64 2.59 27.09 -15.45
C GLU A 64 1.85 25.93 -14.75
N ALA A 65 2.54 25.11 -13.96
CA ALA A 65 1.98 23.96 -13.26
C ALA A 65 1.14 24.40 -12.06
N ASN A 66 -0.06 24.91 -12.36
CA ASN A 66 -1.09 25.19 -11.39
C ASN A 66 -1.73 23.89 -10.85
N ASN A 67 -2.64 24.03 -9.89
CA ASN A 67 -3.30 22.89 -9.24
C ASN A 67 -4.07 21.98 -10.23
N LEU A 68 -4.57 22.55 -11.33
CA LEU A 68 -5.26 21.81 -12.39
C LEU A 68 -4.29 20.93 -13.18
N THR A 69 -3.16 21.49 -13.64
CA THR A 69 -2.13 20.76 -14.39
C THR A 69 -1.60 19.59 -13.58
N VAL A 70 -1.31 19.79 -12.29
CA VAL A 70 -0.86 18.71 -11.40
C VAL A 70 -1.96 17.68 -11.14
N GLY A 71 -3.21 18.11 -11.00
CA GLY A 71 -4.35 17.19 -10.89
C GLY A 71 -4.50 16.28 -12.13
N ILE A 72 -4.35 16.83 -13.32
CA ILE A 72 -4.37 16.07 -14.59
C ILE A 72 -3.19 15.11 -14.64
N MET A 73 -1.97 15.55 -14.31
CA MET A 73 -0.79 14.68 -14.28
C MET A 73 -0.94 13.55 -13.26
N ALA A 74 -1.55 13.82 -12.10
CA ALA A 74 -1.83 12.80 -11.09
C ALA A 74 -2.81 11.73 -11.62
N LEU A 75 -3.89 12.16 -12.28
CA LEU A 75 -4.87 11.28 -12.93
C LEU A 75 -4.23 10.41 -14.02
N VAL A 76 -3.42 11.01 -14.89
CA VAL A 76 -2.71 10.28 -15.94
C VAL A 76 -1.75 9.24 -15.34
N ALA A 77 -1.01 9.62 -14.30
CA ALA A 77 -0.10 8.71 -13.62
C ALA A 77 -0.82 7.55 -12.91
N GLU A 78 -2.00 7.80 -12.34
CA GLU A 78 -2.86 6.76 -11.76
C GLU A 78 -3.36 5.79 -12.84
N GLN A 79 -3.87 6.32 -13.96
CA GLN A 79 -4.32 5.51 -15.09
C GLN A 79 -3.18 4.64 -15.66
N GLU A 80 -1.98 5.21 -15.81
CA GLU A 80 -0.82 4.46 -16.31
C GLU A 80 -0.41 3.34 -15.34
N ARG A 81 -0.41 3.63 -14.04
CA ARG A 81 -0.13 2.62 -13.00
C ARG A 81 -1.17 1.48 -13.03
N GLU A 82 -2.44 1.81 -13.17
CA GLU A 82 -3.50 0.80 -13.34
C GLU A 82 -3.32 -0.01 -14.62
N ALA A 83 -2.99 0.63 -15.74
CA ALA A 83 -2.75 -0.03 -17.02
C ALA A 83 -1.57 -1.01 -16.95
N ILE A 84 -0.46 -0.62 -16.31
CA ILE A 84 0.69 -1.50 -16.06
C ILE A 84 0.27 -2.67 -15.18
N SER A 85 -0.48 -2.42 -14.10
CA SER A 85 -0.98 -3.48 -13.21
C SER A 85 -1.85 -4.47 -13.96
N ARG A 86 -2.78 -3.97 -14.79
CA ARG A 86 -3.69 -4.76 -15.61
C ARG A 86 -2.93 -5.63 -16.60
N ARG A 87 -2.04 -5.03 -17.40
CA ARG A 87 -1.20 -5.75 -18.37
C ARG A 87 -0.34 -6.83 -17.70
N THR A 88 0.20 -6.54 -16.52
CA THR A 88 0.99 -7.51 -15.75
C THR A 88 0.11 -8.68 -15.30
N LYS A 89 -1.09 -8.40 -14.77
CA LYS A 89 -2.04 -9.46 -14.36
C LYS A 89 -2.49 -10.31 -15.54
N GLU A 90 -2.77 -9.70 -16.69
CA GLU A 90 -3.15 -10.40 -17.92
C GLU A 90 -2.00 -11.29 -18.43
N ALA A 91 -0.78 -10.76 -18.48
CA ALA A 91 0.40 -11.52 -18.88
C ALA A 91 0.65 -12.72 -17.95
N LEU A 92 0.49 -12.53 -16.63
CA LEU A 92 0.58 -13.61 -15.65
C LEU A 92 -0.55 -14.64 -15.85
N ALA A 93 -1.79 -14.20 -16.04
CA ALA A 93 -2.91 -15.10 -16.29
C ALA A 93 -2.68 -15.96 -17.54
N ALA A 94 -2.22 -15.36 -18.63
CA ALA A 94 -1.87 -16.06 -19.86
C ALA A 94 -0.70 -17.04 -19.66
N ALA A 95 0.34 -16.65 -18.92
CA ALA A 95 1.45 -17.55 -18.57
C ALA A 95 0.97 -18.76 -17.74
N LYS A 96 0.09 -18.53 -16.76
CA LYS A 96 -0.51 -19.59 -15.96
C LYS A 96 -1.36 -20.55 -16.81
N ALA A 97 -2.14 -20.03 -17.75
CA ALA A 97 -2.94 -20.82 -18.68
C ALA A 97 -2.06 -21.69 -19.61
N ARG A 98 -0.88 -21.19 -19.99
CA ARG A 98 0.16 -21.96 -20.71
C ARG A 98 0.90 -22.98 -19.83
N GLY A 99 0.49 -23.17 -18.57
CA GLY A 99 1.12 -24.12 -17.65
C GLY A 99 2.42 -23.61 -17.03
N VAL A 100 2.80 -22.34 -17.22
CA VAL A 100 3.97 -21.76 -16.55
C VAL A 100 3.68 -21.68 -15.05
N LYS A 101 4.52 -22.37 -14.26
CA LYS A 101 4.44 -22.33 -12.81
C LYS A 101 4.90 -20.96 -12.32
N LEU A 102 3.94 -20.09 -12.04
CA LEU A 102 4.18 -18.75 -11.52
C LEU A 102 4.65 -18.80 -10.06
N GLY A 103 5.60 -17.92 -9.72
CA GLY A 103 6.27 -17.89 -8.43
C GLY A 103 7.51 -18.77 -8.44
N ASN A 104 8.53 -18.37 -7.66
CA ASN A 104 9.77 -19.14 -7.53
C ASN A 104 9.61 -20.18 -6.40
N PRO A 105 9.52 -21.50 -6.68
CA PRO A 105 9.50 -22.53 -5.64
C PRO A 105 10.80 -22.52 -4.81
N ASN A 106 11.92 -22.16 -5.47
CA ASN A 106 13.21 -21.96 -4.82
C ASN A 106 13.26 -20.65 -4.04
N GLY A 107 12.33 -19.71 -4.21
CA GLY A 107 12.26 -18.50 -3.41
C GLY A 107 11.93 -18.80 -1.96
N ALA A 108 10.91 -19.64 -1.70
CA ALA A 108 10.56 -20.05 -0.34
C ALA A 108 11.64 -20.96 0.31
N ALA A 109 12.29 -21.82 -0.48
CA ALA A 109 13.37 -22.69 0.00
C ALA A 109 14.71 -21.95 0.17
N ALA A 110 15.04 -20.99 -0.69
CA ALA A 110 16.20 -20.11 -0.57
C ALA A 110 15.97 -19.06 0.53
N LEU A 111 14.74 -18.56 0.72
CA LEU A 111 14.39 -17.70 1.85
C LEU A 111 14.49 -18.44 3.19
N ARG A 112 14.20 -19.75 3.25
CA ARG A 112 14.45 -20.57 4.45
C ARG A 112 15.94 -20.84 4.68
N ARG A 113 16.73 -21.01 3.62
CA ARG A 113 18.18 -21.27 3.67
C ARG A 113 19.05 -20.02 3.86
N ALA A 114 18.60 -18.85 3.41
CA ALA A 114 19.35 -17.60 3.52
C ALA A 114 19.11 -16.95 4.89
N ALA A 115 20.01 -17.24 5.84
CA ALA A 115 20.05 -16.58 7.14
C ALA A 115 20.39 -15.07 7.04
N LYS A 116 21.01 -14.61 5.94
CA LYS A 116 21.31 -13.20 5.66
C LYS A 116 20.69 -12.78 4.33
N GLY A 117 19.88 -11.71 4.35
CA GLY A 117 19.25 -11.10 3.18
C GLY A 117 17.73 -11.33 3.03
N GLY A 118 17.17 -12.34 3.70
CA GLY A 118 15.72 -12.59 3.72
C GLY A 118 14.95 -11.84 4.82
N GLU A 119 15.67 -11.24 5.77
CA GLU A 119 15.07 -10.68 7.00
C GLU A 119 14.14 -9.51 6.69
N ALA A 120 14.58 -8.56 5.88
CA ALA A 120 13.74 -7.43 5.48
C ALA A 120 12.44 -7.89 4.80
N LEU A 121 12.50 -8.90 3.93
CA LEU A 121 11.31 -9.44 3.28
C LEU A 121 10.43 -10.23 4.27
N ARG A 122 11.02 -10.99 5.20
CA ARG A 122 10.27 -11.71 6.26
C ARG A 122 9.56 -10.73 7.19
N VAL A 123 10.23 -9.66 7.60
CA VAL A 123 9.65 -8.58 8.40
C VAL A 123 8.52 -7.91 7.63
N THR A 124 8.71 -7.57 6.34
CA THR A 124 7.63 -6.98 5.52
C THR A 124 6.46 -7.94 5.32
N VAL A 125 6.70 -9.22 5.06
CA VAL A 125 5.63 -10.22 4.89
C VAL A 125 4.90 -10.48 6.21
N ALA A 126 5.62 -10.52 7.33
CA ALA A 126 5.05 -10.68 8.67
C ALA A 126 4.22 -9.46 9.07
N GLY A 127 4.74 -8.24 8.87
CA GLY A 127 4.03 -6.98 9.12
C GLY A 127 2.72 -6.91 8.34
N ASN A 128 2.76 -7.19 7.03
CA ASN A 128 1.57 -7.27 6.21
C ASN A 128 0.53 -8.30 6.71
N ALA A 129 0.97 -9.46 7.21
CA ALA A 129 0.07 -10.44 7.78
C ALA A 129 -0.53 -9.96 9.11
N ASN A 130 0.23 -9.19 9.89
CA ASN A 130 -0.20 -8.60 11.15
C ASN A 130 -1.25 -7.49 10.93
N ASP A 131 -1.00 -6.56 10.01
CA ASP A 131 -1.92 -5.46 9.70
C ASP A 131 -3.29 -6.00 9.24
N PHE A 132 -3.26 -7.02 8.38
CA PHE A 132 -4.47 -7.68 7.92
C PHE A 132 -5.21 -8.40 9.06
N ALA A 133 -4.47 -9.01 10.00
CA ALA A 133 -5.05 -9.66 11.17
C ALA A 133 -5.70 -8.64 12.12
N MET A 134 -5.02 -7.52 12.37
CA MET A 134 -5.53 -6.41 13.19
C MET A 134 -6.79 -5.79 12.58
N ALA A 135 -6.82 -5.58 11.26
CA ALA A 135 -8.02 -5.10 10.56
C ALA A 135 -9.23 -6.04 10.71
N LEU A 136 -9.00 -7.35 10.82
CA LEU A 136 -10.04 -8.36 11.03
C LEU A 136 -10.42 -8.56 12.51
N SER A 137 -9.63 -8.06 13.45
CA SER A 137 -9.84 -8.25 14.89
C SER A 137 -11.25 -7.86 15.36
N PRO A 138 -11.82 -6.70 14.97
CA PRO A 138 -13.17 -6.33 15.39
C PRO A 138 -14.24 -7.32 14.89
N ILE A 139 -14.07 -7.81 13.66
CA ILE A 139 -15.02 -8.75 13.03
C ILE A 139 -14.94 -10.12 13.72
N VAL A 140 -13.72 -10.60 13.97
CA VAL A 140 -13.50 -11.88 14.67
C VAL A 140 -14.06 -11.82 16.09
N ARG A 141 -13.83 -10.71 16.82
CA ARG A 141 -14.38 -10.51 18.17
C ARG A 141 -15.91 -10.47 18.16
N ALA A 142 -16.52 -9.77 17.20
CA ALA A 142 -17.98 -9.75 17.05
C ALA A 142 -18.55 -11.14 16.77
N ILE A 143 -17.88 -11.97 15.95
CA ILE A 143 -18.29 -13.35 15.68
C ILE A 143 -18.16 -14.22 16.94
N GLN A 144 -17.09 -14.04 17.72
CA GLN A 144 -16.91 -14.76 19.00
C GLN A 144 -17.97 -14.37 20.02
N GLN A 145 -18.33 -13.08 20.13
CA GLN A 145 -19.40 -12.58 21.00
C GLN A 145 -20.77 -13.10 20.58
N ALA A 146 -20.99 -13.36 19.29
CA ALA A 146 -22.19 -14.02 18.78
C ALA A 146 -22.22 -15.55 19.06
N GLY A 147 -21.25 -16.10 19.80
CA GLY A 147 -21.21 -17.50 20.23
C GLY A 147 -20.38 -18.43 19.34
N HIS A 148 -19.82 -17.95 18.23
CA HIS A 148 -18.97 -18.75 17.36
C HIS A 148 -17.51 -18.70 17.83
N THR A 149 -17.20 -19.51 18.85
CA THR A 149 -15.87 -19.51 19.50
C THR A 149 -14.92 -20.57 18.96
N SER A 150 -15.43 -21.62 18.32
CA SER A 150 -14.59 -22.67 17.74
C SER A 150 -13.93 -22.21 16.44
N LEU A 151 -12.72 -22.71 16.16
CA LEU A 151 -11.98 -22.39 14.92
C LEU A 151 -12.77 -22.73 13.65
N ARG A 152 -13.60 -23.78 13.72
CA ARG A 152 -14.44 -24.22 12.60
C ARG A 152 -15.63 -23.28 12.43
N ALA A 153 -16.34 -22.96 13.50
CA ALA A 153 -17.46 -22.02 13.47
C ALA A 153 -17.01 -20.64 12.97
N LEU A 154 -15.84 -20.16 13.39
CA LEU A 154 -15.24 -18.93 12.88
C LEU A 154 -14.94 -18.99 11.39
N ALA A 155 -14.38 -20.09 10.89
CA ALA A 155 -14.09 -20.24 9.46
C ALA A 155 -15.38 -20.26 8.63
N ASP A 156 -16.39 -20.99 9.09
CA ASP A 156 -17.68 -21.11 8.42
C ASP A 156 -18.42 -19.77 8.40
N GLU A 157 -18.43 -19.04 9.53
CA GLU A 157 -19.08 -17.74 9.63
C GLU A 157 -18.37 -16.66 8.80
N LEU A 158 -17.03 -16.64 8.78
CA LEU A 158 -16.27 -15.75 7.90
C LEU A 158 -16.58 -16.03 6.42
N ASN A 159 -16.68 -17.30 6.03
CA ASN A 159 -17.06 -17.67 4.67
C ASN A 159 -18.51 -17.31 4.34
N ALA A 160 -19.44 -17.50 5.29
CA ALA A 160 -20.85 -17.18 5.14
C ALA A 160 -21.07 -15.67 4.92
N ARG A 161 -20.29 -14.83 5.62
CA ARG A 161 -20.24 -13.37 5.42
C ARG A 161 -19.55 -12.93 4.13
N GLY A 162 -19.13 -13.87 3.27
CA GLY A 162 -18.43 -13.57 2.02
C GLY A 162 -16.98 -13.10 2.19
N MET A 163 -16.44 -13.12 3.41
CA MET A 163 -15.08 -12.66 3.68
C MET A 163 -14.08 -13.61 3.03
N ARG A 164 -13.05 -13.04 2.41
CA ARG A 164 -11.96 -13.79 1.77
C ARG A 164 -10.66 -13.58 2.52
N THR A 165 -9.80 -14.59 2.50
CA THR A 165 -8.42 -14.45 2.99
C THR A 165 -7.65 -13.43 2.15
N ARG A 166 -6.51 -12.93 2.63
CA ARG A 166 -5.65 -11.97 1.89
C ARG A 166 -5.26 -12.43 0.47
N ARG A 167 -5.25 -13.74 0.21
CA ARG A 167 -4.97 -14.34 -1.12
C ARG A 167 -6.23 -14.60 -1.95
N GLY A 168 -7.41 -14.14 -1.50
CA GLY A 168 -8.69 -14.32 -2.17
C GLY A 168 -9.36 -15.69 -1.95
N GLY A 169 -8.76 -16.59 -1.17
CA GLY A 169 -9.30 -17.93 -0.88
C GLY A 169 -10.32 -17.95 0.26
N LYS A 170 -11.01 -19.08 0.43
CA LYS A 170 -11.91 -19.36 1.55
C LYS A 170 -11.14 -19.48 2.88
N TRP A 171 -11.84 -19.21 3.97
CA TRP A 171 -11.35 -19.45 5.33
C TRP A 171 -11.40 -20.93 5.66
N HIS A 172 -10.32 -21.41 6.29
CA HIS A 172 -10.20 -22.77 6.81
C HIS A 172 -9.70 -22.68 8.25
N VAL A 173 -9.91 -23.75 9.03
CA VAL A 173 -9.49 -23.85 10.43
C VAL A 173 -8.02 -23.46 10.65
N SER A 174 -7.12 -23.86 9.75
CA SER A 174 -5.69 -23.51 9.80
C SER A 174 -5.45 -21.99 9.64
N ASN A 175 -6.18 -21.34 8.74
CA ASN A 175 -6.10 -19.89 8.52
C ASN A 175 -6.63 -19.12 9.72
N VAL A 176 -7.73 -19.58 10.32
CA VAL A 176 -8.31 -18.97 11.52
C VAL A 176 -7.37 -19.12 12.72
N ARG A 177 -6.75 -20.30 12.91
CA ARG A 177 -5.74 -20.50 13.97
C ARG A 177 -4.58 -19.52 13.84
N ASN A 178 -4.06 -19.35 12.62
CA ASN A 178 -2.99 -18.42 12.33
C ASN A 178 -3.40 -16.96 12.53
N LEU A 179 -4.65 -16.63 12.19
CA LEU A 179 -5.23 -15.30 12.41
C LEU A 179 -5.30 -14.99 13.90
N LEU A 180 -5.86 -15.90 14.70
CA LEU A 180 -6.00 -15.72 16.15
C LEU A 180 -4.66 -15.58 16.84
N GLY A 181 -3.66 -16.41 16.49
CA GLY A 181 -2.30 -16.29 17.05
C GLY A 181 -1.54 -15.01 16.66
N ARG A 182 -2.13 -14.12 15.86
CA ARG A 182 -1.61 -12.78 15.53
C ARG A 182 -2.40 -11.64 16.18
N ILE A 183 -3.63 -11.93 16.64
CA ILE A 183 -4.54 -10.95 17.25
C ILE A 183 -4.48 -11.04 18.79
N SER A 184 -4.10 -12.22 19.31
CA SER A 184 -3.73 -12.45 20.71
C SER A 184 -2.43 -11.74 21.06
#